data_AF-A0A7X7D454-F1
#
_entry.id   AF-A0A7X7D454-F1
#
_cell.length_a   1.000
_cell.length_b   1.000
_cell.length_c   1.000
_cell.angle_alpha   90.00
_cell.angle_beta   90.00
_cell.angle_gamma   90.00
#
_symmetry.space_group_name_H-M   'P 1'
#
loop_
_entity.id
_entity.type
_entity.pdbx_description
1 polymer ?
#
loop_
_entity_poly.entity_id
_entity_poly.type
_entity_poly.pdbx_seq_one_letter_code
_entity_poly.pdbx_strand_id
1 'polypeptide(L)'
;MYVVDDQLLLDVLSGQATPGIRTALAAGEVFTTASWYYRLGRAVAAGSGSGSLSSRFADLDDPARDLVRTGLDVLPEEIGLVSLRIVVPVMRAVSTRHRLNFLNAEAIGAALLLDGTILVTTDAPMLREATAALAVGYEVVS
;
A
#
# COMPACT_ATOMS: atom_id res chain seq x y z
N MET A 1 5.54 12.25 0.67
CA MET A 1 4.90 11.05 1.24
C MET A 1 4.50 10.09 0.12
N TYR A 2 4.75 8.78 0.31
CA TYR A 2 4.34 7.71 -0.59
C TYR A 2 3.33 6.80 0.08
N VAL A 3 2.23 6.50 -0.60
CA VAL A 3 1.22 5.53 -0.17
C VAL A 3 1.38 4.29 -1.04
N VAL A 4 1.97 3.23 -0.49
CA VAL A 4 2.38 2.03 -1.22
C VAL A 4 1.32 0.92 -1.13
N ASP A 5 1.12 0.20 -2.23
CA ASP A 5 0.20 -0.94 -2.30
C ASP A 5 0.69 -2.18 -1.52
N ASP A 6 -0.12 -3.24 -1.51
CA ASP A 6 0.18 -4.48 -0.79
C ASP A 6 1.40 -5.23 -1.35
N GLN A 7 1.71 -5.04 -2.62
CA GLN A 7 2.83 -5.64 -3.32
C GLN A 7 4.14 -4.92 -2.98
N LEU A 8 4.13 -3.58 -2.98
CA LEU A 8 5.28 -2.78 -2.53
C LEU A 8 5.48 -2.86 -1.03
N LEU A 9 4.41 -3.00 -0.23
CA LEU A 9 4.51 -3.25 1.20
C LEU A 9 5.22 -4.58 1.49
N LEU A 10 4.95 -5.63 0.70
CA LEU A 10 5.69 -6.88 0.78
C LEU A 10 7.19 -6.66 0.56
N ASP A 11 7.56 -5.87 -0.46
CA ASP A 11 8.96 -5.55 -0.76
C ASP A 11 9.62 -4.72 0.34
N VAL A 12 8.88 -3.80 0.97
CA VAL A 12 9.35 -3.04 2.13
C VAL A 12 9.63 -3.97 3.31
N LEU A 13 8.67 -4.83 3.67
CA LEU A 13 8.80 -5.71 4.83
C LEU A 13 9.81 -6.85 4.61
N SER A 14 10.04 -7.28 3.36
CA SER A 14 11.05 -8.29 3.02
C SER A 14 12.47 -7.71 2.89
N GLY A 15 12.63 -6.38 2.98
CA GLY A 15 13.91 -5.70 2.77
C GLY A 15 14.33 -5.60 1.30
N GLN A 16 13.42 -5.88 0.36
CA GLN A 16 13.68 -5.89 -1.09
C GLN A 16 13.20 -4.61 -1.81
N ALA A 17 12.66 -3.62 -1.09
CA ALA A 17 12.17 -2.36 -1.67
C ALA A 17 13.23 -1.67 -2.52
N THR A 18 12.83 -0.95 -3.57
CA THR A 18 13.73 -0.21 -4.46
C THR A 18 14.50 0.88 -3.70
N PRO A 19 15.67 1.35 -4.21
CA PRO A 19 16.45 2.40 -3.54
C PRO A 19 15.66 3.67 -3.21
N GLY A 20 14.72 4.07 -4.09
CA GLY A 20 13.84 5.22 -3.86
C GLY A 20 12.93 5.02 -2.66
N ILE A 21 12.24 3.86 -2.59
CA ILE A 21 11.36 3.54 -1.46
C ILE A 21 12.15 3.38 -0.16
N ARG A 22 13.34 2.77 -0.19
CA ARG A 22 14.19 2.66 1.01
C ARG A 22 14.62 4.04 1.54
N THR A 23 14.93 4.97 0.64
CA THR A 23 15.28 6.34 1.02
C THR A 23 14.10 7.05 1.68
N ALA A 24 12.90 6.92 1.09
CA ALA A 24 11.68 7.49 1.67
C ALA A 24 11.31 6.83 3.02
N LEU A 25 11.51 5.51 3.16
CA LEU A 25 11.26 4.78 4.40
C LEU A 25 12.15 5.30 5.53
N ALA A 26 13.45 5.48 5.26
CA ALA A 26 14.39 6.05 6.22
C ALA A 26 14.05 7.49 6.62
N ALA A 27 13.33 8.22 5.77
CA ALA A 27 12.83 9.57 6.04
C ALA A 27 11.45 9.59 6.74
N GLY A 28 10.83 8.43 7.00
CA GLY A 28 9.48 8.34 7.58
C GLY A 28 8.37 8.77 6.61
N GLU A 29 8.63 8.65 5.30
CA GLU A 29 7.74 9.14 4.24
C GLU A 29 6.93 8.03 3.56
N VAL A 30 7.05 6.78 4.02
CA VAL A 30 6.32 5.62 3.46
C VAL A 30 5.10 5.31 4.31
N PHE A 31 3.97 5.18 3.65
CA PHE A 31 2.68 4.87 4.23
C PHE A 31 2.04 3.71 3.48
N THR A 32 1.15 2.97 4.15
CA THR A 32 0.22 2.06 3.49
C THR A 32 -1.22 2.32 3.98
N THR A 33 -2.17 1.52 3.49
CA THR A 33 -3.58 1.59 3.89
C THR A 33 -3.97 0.38 4.72
N ALA A 34 -5.03 0.48 5.54
CA ALA A 34 -5.53 -0.66 6.29
C ALA A 34 -6.01 -1.79 5.35
N SER A 35 -6.60 -1.44 4.20
CA SER A 35 -6.98 -2.42 3.18
C SER A 35 -5.80 -3.19 2.62
N TRP A 36 -4.73 -2.51 2.20
CA TRP A 36 -3.56 -3.18 1.63
C TRP A 36 -2.79 -3.97 2.67
N TYR A 37 -2.62 -3.41 3.87
CA TYR A 37 -2.02 -4.12 4.99
C TYR A 37 -2.78 -5.42 5.31
N TYR A 38 -4.12 -5.35 5.41
CA TYR A 38 -4.97 -6.52 5.62
C TYR A 38 -4.90 -7.53 4.47
N ARG A 39 -4.89 -7.06 3.21
CA ARG A 39 -4.78 -7.93 2.03
C ARG A 39 -3.48 -8.72 2.02
N LEU A 40 -2.36 -8.06 2.34
CA LEU A 40 -1.06 -8.73 2.48
C LEU A 40 -1.09 -9.76 3.63
N GLY A 41 -1.57 -9.36 4.81
CA GLY A 41 -1.69 -10.26 5.96
C GLY A 41 -2.53 -11.50 5.66
N ARG A 42 -3.66 -11.32 4.95
CA ARG A 42 -4.51 -12.43 4.49
C ARG A 42 -3.80 -13.35 3.50
N ALA A 43 -3.04 -12.81 2.56
CA ALA A 43 -2.29 -13.59 1.58
C ALA A 43 -1.21 -14.45 2.27
N VAL A 44 -0.49 -13.87 3.22
CA VAL A 44 0.54 -14.57 4.02
C VAL A 44 -0.08 -15.66 4.91
N ALA A 45 -1.22 -15.38 5.55
CA ALA A 45 -1.88 -16.34 6.45
C ALA A 45 -2.57 -17.50 5.72
N ALA A 46 -3.08 -17.28 4.49
CA ALA A 46 -3.83 -18.30 3.76
C ALA A 46 -2.95 -19.49 3.31
N GLY A 47 -1.63 -19.30 3.18
CA GLY A 47 -0.64 -20.37 2.97
C GLY A 47 -0.81 -21.20 1.69
N SER A 48 -1.83 -20.95 0.87
CA SER A 48 -2.20 -21.78 -0.28
C SER A 48 -1.37 -21.52 -1.53
N GLY A 49 -0.53 -20.47 -1.55
CA GLY A 49 0.20 -20.02 -2.75
C GLY A 49 -0.70 -19.56 -3.89
N SER A 50 -2.03 -19.59 -3.73
CA SER A 50 -2.99 -19.24 -4.78
C SER A 50 -3.27 -17.74 -4.77
N GLY A 51 -2.60 -17.03 -5.67
CA GLY A 51 -2.72 -15.58 -5.84
C GLY A 51 -1.35 -14.92 -5.95
N SER A 52 -1.28 -13.78 -6.65
CA SER A 52 0.00 -13.11 -6.94
C SER A 52 0.80 -12.76 -5.67
N LEU A 53 0.15 -12.22 -4.63
CA LEU A 53 0.80 -11.91 -3.35
C LEU A 53 1.31 -13.17 -2.63
N SER A 54 0.47 -14.22 -2.56
CA SER A 54 0.83 -15.47 -1.89
C SER A 54 1.99 -16.17 -2.58
N SER A 55 2.02 -16.13 -3.92
CA SER A 55 3.14 -16.65 -4.73
C SER A 55 4.43 -15.87 -4.45
N ARG A 56 4.40 -14.53 -4.54
CA ARG A 56 5.59 -13.72 -4.27
C ARG A 56 6.12 -13.92 -2.86
N PHE A 57 5.24 -14.03 -1.87
CA PHE A 57 5.66 -14.36 -0.50
C PHE A 57 6.28 -15.76 -0.40
N ALA A 58 5.75 -16.75 -1.11
CA ALA A 58 6.31 -18.11 -1.13
C ALA A 58 7.69 -18.19 -1.80
N ASP A 59 7.96 -17.30 -2.76
CA ASP A 59 9.24 -17.20 -3.48
C ASP A 59 10.36 -16.55 -2.65
N LEU A 60 10.03 -15.95 -1.51
CA LEU A 60 11.01 -15.38 -0.58
C LEU A 60 11.80 -16.46 0.17
N ASP A 61 13.07 -16.17 0.46
CA ASP A 61 13.87 -16.99 1.37
C ASP A 61 13.31 -16.96 2.81
N ASP A 62 13.71 -17.94 3.64
CA ASP A 62 13.21 -18.05 5.01
C ASP A 62 13.44 -16.75 5.83
N PRO A 63 14.63 -16.10 5.79
CA PRO A 63 14.85 -14.84 6.50
C PRO A 63 13.88 -13.73 6.08
N ALA A 64 13.66 -13.52 4.78
CA ALA A 64 12.75 -12.48 4.31
C ALA A 64 11.29 -12.80 4.68
N ARG A 65 10.88 -14.07 4.66
CA ARG A 65 9.53 -14.46 5.12
C ARG A 65 9.31 -14.16 6.59
N ASP A 66 10.32 -14.36 7.43
CA ASP A 66 10.21 -14.08 8.86
C ASP A 66 10.17 -12.58 9.15
N LEU A 67 10.89 -11.75 8.39
CA LEU A 67 10.76 -10.29 8.45
C LEU A 67 9.35 -9.84 8.09
N VAL A 68 8.78 -10.38 7.01
CA VAL A 68 7.41 -10.06 6.57
C VAL A 68 6.39 -10.45 7.63
N ARG A 69 6.49 -11.66 8.21
CA ARG A 69 5.59 -12.10 9.29
C ARG A 69 5.68 -11.16 10.50
N THR A 70 6.90 -10.87 10.95
CA THR A 70 7.14 -9.97 12.08
C THR A 70 6.53 -8.59 11.82
N GLY A 71 6.74 -8.04 10.63
CA GLY A 71 6.20 -6.74 10.22
C GLY A 71 4.68 -6.72 10.02
N LEU A 72 4.04 -7.87 9.80
CA LEU A 72 2.58 -8.01 9.74
C LEU A 72 1.94 -8.18 11.12
N ASP A 73 2.69 -8.72 12.08
CA ASP A 73 2.24 -8.77 13.48
C ASP A 73 2.36 -7.39 14.14
N VAL A 74 3.46 -6.69 13.84
CA VAL A 74 3.73 -5.33 14.31
C VAL A 74 4.28 -4.51 13.16
N LEU A 75 3.44 -3.66 12.58
CA LEU A 75 3.85 -2.76 11.50
C LEU A 75 4.98 -1.84 12.01
N PRO A 76 6.16 -1.80 11.32
CA PRO A 76 7.27 -0.95 11.71
C PRO A 76 6.87 0.52 11.84
N GLU A 77 7.43 1.23 12.83
CA GLU A 77 7.06 2.63 13.13
C GLU A 77 7.40 3.60 11.98
N GLU A 78 8.35 3.24 11.13
CA GLU A 78 8.73 3.98 9.93
C GLU A 78 7.67 3.90 8.82
N ILE A 79 6.74 2.94 8.90
CA ILE A 79 5.64 2.77 7.96
C ILE A 79 4.37 3.38 8.56
N GLY A 80 3.97 4.52 8.03
CA GLY A 80 2.74 5.18 8.46
C GLY A 80 1.48 4.43 8.02
N LEU A 81 0.45 4.46 8.88
CA LEU A 81 -0.89 3.99 8.55
C LEU A 81 -1.90 5.01 9.09
N VAL A 82 -2.57 5.71 8.17
CA VAL A 82 -3.53 6.75 8.57
C VAL A 82 -4.77 6.09 9.15
N SER A 83 -5.19 6.50 10.35
CA SER A 83 -6.36 5.93 11.00
C SER A 83 -7.62 6.09 10.14
N LEU A 84 -8.40 5.02 9.99
CA LEU A 84 -9.70 5.05 9.30
C LEU A 84 -10.67 6.09 9.90
N ARG A 85 -10.52 6.45 11.18
CA ARG A 85 -11.32 7.54 11.79
C ARG A 85 -11.09 8.90 11.13
N ILE A 86 -9.89 9.10 10.54
CA ILE A 86 -9.49 10.31 9.82
C ILE A 86 -9.73 10.15 8.33
N VAL A 87 -9.43 8.98 7.75
CA VAL A 87 -9.53 8.75 6.30
C VAL A 87 -10.99 8.67 5.82
N VAL A 88 -11.90 8.04 6.58
CA VAL A 88 -13.29 7.82 6.16
C VAL A 88 -14.07 9.11 5.85
N PRO A 89 -13.98 10.19 6.66
CA PRO A 89 -14.56 11.48 6.30
C PRO A 89 -14.10 12.01 4.93
N VAL A 90 -12.80 11.87 4.61
CA VAL A 90 -12.23 12.27 3.31
C VAL A 90 -12.76 11.37 2.20
N MET A 91 -12.77 10.04 2.40
CA MET A 91 -13.34 9.09 1.43
C MET A 91 -14.79 9.41 1.07
N ARG A 92 -15.60 9.86 2.05
CA ARG A 92 -16.99 10.25 1.84
C ARG A 92 -17.10 11.54 1.01
N ALA A 93 -16.14 12.45 1.16
CA ALA A 93 -16.10 13.72 0.43
C ALA A 93 -15.53 13.58 -0.98
N VAL A 94 -14.74 12.53 -1.25
CA VAL A 94 -14.20 12.24 -2.58
C VAL A 94 -15.35 12.03 -3.57
N SER A 95 -15.42 12.90 -4.56
CA SER A 95 -16.37 12.83 -5.67
C SER A 95 -15.61 12.56 -6.96
N THR A 96 -15.87 11.40 -7.56
CA THR A 96 -15.27 10.96 -8.81
C THR A 96 -16.35 10.59 -9.81
N ARG A 97 -16.04 10.60 -11.11
CA ARG A 97 -16.96 10.21 -12.18
C ARG A 97 -17.54 8.81 -11.98
N HIS A 98 -16.73 7.90 -11.44
CA HIS A 98 -17.11 6.52 -11.13
C HIS A 98 -17.06 6.28 -9.63
N ARG A 99 -17.96 5.44 -9.12
CA ARG A 99 -17.94 5.03 -7.71
C ARG A 99 -16.68 4.20 -7.45
N LEU A 100 -15.83 4.68 -6.54
CA LEU A 100 -14.65 3.95 -6.10
C LEU A 100 -15.05 2.77 -5.20
N ASN A 101 -14.33 1.66 -5.33
CA ASN A 101 -14.37 0.62 -4.32
C ASN A 101 -13.65 1.12 -3.05
N PHE A 102 -13.82 0.40 -1.93
CA PHE A 102 -13.26 0.81 -0.64
C PHE A 102 -11.73 0.98 -0.70
N LEU A 103 -11.04 0.06 -1.37
CA LEU A 103 -9.59 0.05 -1.49
C LEU A 103 -9.05 1.30 -2.20
N ASN A 104 -9.60 1.65 -3.36
CA ASN A 104 -9.21 2.83 -4.11
C ASN A 104 -9.58 4.12 -3.36
N ALA A 105 -10.75 4.13 -2.71
CA ALA A 105 -11.18 5.28 -1.92
C ALA A 105 -10.25 5.52 -0.72
N GLU A 106 -9.82 4.46 -0.02
CA GLU A 106 -8.90 4.57 1.10
C GLU A 106 -7.52 5.07 0.66
N ALA A 107 -6.97 4.51 -0.44
CA ALA A 107 -5.68 4.93 -0.99
C ALA A 107 -5.69 6.42 -1.39
N ILE A 108 -6.75 6.86 -2.07
CA ILE A 108 -6.94 8.28 -2.42
C ILE A 108 -7.11 9.15 -1.18
N GLY A 109 -7.94 8.72 -0.22
CA GLY A 109 -8.18 9.47 1.01
C GLY A 109 -6.90 9.65 1.83
N ALA A 110 -6.09 8.60 1.94
CA ALA A 110 -4.78 8.66 2.59
C ALA A 110 -3.83 9.60 1.84
N ALA A 111 -3.72 9.47 0.52
CA ALA A 111 -2.85 10.32 -0.28
C ALA A 111 -3.24 11.81 -0.20
N LEU A 112 -4.53 12.14 -0.23
CA LEU A 112 -5.01 13.52 -0.04
C LEU A 112 -4.66 14.09 1.33
N LEU A 113 -4.76 13.30 2.39
CA LEU A 113 -4.41 13.73 3.76
C LEU A 113 -2.91 13.96 3.94
N LEU A 114 -2.09 13.22 3.18
CA LEU A 114 -0.64 13.23 3.29
C LEU A 114 0.03 14.16 2.27
N ASP A 115 -0.74 14.81 1.39
CA ASP A 115 -0.22 15.48 0.19
C ASP A 115 0.77 14.57 -0.58
N GLY A 116 0.34 13.31 -0.77
CA GLY A 116 1.19 12.20 -1.15
C GLY A 116 0.97 11.68 -2.57
N THR A 117 1.89 10.81 -3.00
CA THR A 117 1.81 10.05 -4.25
C THR A 117 1.48 8.60 -3.95
N ILE A 118 0.53 8.02 -4.68
CA ILE A 118 0.21 6.59 -4.60
C ILE A 118 1.18 5.83 -5.51
N LEU A 119 1.91 4.87 -4.94
CA LEU A 119 2.80 3.97 -5.68
C LEU A 119 2.16 2.58 -5.74
N VAL A 120 2.08 2.00 -6.94
CA VAL A 120 1.53 0.65 -7.15
C VAL A 120 2.42 -0.21 -8.03
N THR A 121 2.36 -1.53 -7.91
CA THR A 121 3.06 -2.43 -8.84
C THR A 121 2.29 -2.72 -10.11
N THR A 122 0.99 -2.45 -10.13
CA THR A 122 0.12 -2.77 -11.27
C THR A 122 -0.81 -1.61 -11.55
N ASP A 123 -0.83 -1.17 -12.82
CA ASP A 123 -1.72 -0.10 -13.26
C ASP A 123 -3.17 -0.49 -12.97
N ALA A 124 -3.87 0.42 -12.31
CA ALA A 124 -5.27 0.28 -11.96
C ALA A 124 -6.01 1.45 -12.61
N PRO A 125 -6.59 1.28 -13.82
CA PRO A 125 -7.13 2.39 -14.60
C PRO A 125 -8.11 3.28 -13.82
N MET A 126 -8.99 2.68 -13.02
CA MET A 126 -9.95 3.42 -12.18
C MET A 126 -9.26 4.27 -11.09
N LEU A 127 -8.15 3.78 -10.52
CA LEU A 127 -7.39 4.52 -9.52
C LEU A 127 -6.59 5.66 -10.18
N ARG A 128 -5.98 5.41 -11.35
CA ARG A 128 -5.29 6.43 -12.14
C ARG A 128 -6.21 7.56 -12.59
N GLU A 129 -7.40 7.23 -13.09
CA GLU A 129 -8.39 8.24 -13.49
C GLU A 129 -8.85 9.10 -12.30
N ALA A 130 -9.08 8.48 -11.15
CA ALA A 130 -9.51 9.18 -9.96
C ALA A 130 -8.42 10.06 -9.34
N THR A 131 -7.17 9.59 -9.32
CA THR A 131 -6.03 10.40 -8.87
C THR A 131 -5.79 11.59 -9.80
N ALA A 132 -5.90 11.43 -11.11
CA ALA A 132 -5.83 12.53 -12.08
C ALA A 132 -6.95 13.57 -11.87
N ALA A 133 -8.18 13.13 -11.60
CA ALA A 133 -9.31 14.03 -11.34
C ALA A 133 -9.17 14.83 -10.04
N LEU A 134 -8.38 14.32 -9.08
CA LEU A 134 -8.19 14.90 -7.75
C LEU A 134 -6.81 15.54 -7.56
N ALA A 135 -6.00 15.62 -8.63
CA ALA A 135 -4.62 16.11 -8.60
C ALA A 135 -3.73 15.38 -7.58
N VAL A 136 -3.98 14.09 -7.36
CA VAL A 136 -3.15 13.21 -6.51
C VAL A 136 -2.07 12.56 -7.36
N GLY A 137 -0.84 12.49 -6.86
CA GLY A 137 0.25 11.80 -7.54
C GLY A 137 -0.04 10.30 -7.68
N TYR A 138 0.29 9.71 -8.83
CA TYR A 138 0.12 8.28 -9.09
C TYR A 138 1.26 7.77 -9.96
N GLU A 139 1.93 6.71 -9.50
CA GLU A 139 3.05 6.10 -10.21
C GLU A 139 2.94 4.57 -10.16
N VAL A 140 3.23 3.94 -11.29
CA VAL A 140 3.38 2.49 -11.40
C VAL A 140 4.87 2.17 -11.33
N VAL A 141 5.28 1.47 -10.27
CA VAL A 141 6.67 1.12 -9.98
C VAL A 141 6.87 -0.36 -10.26
N SER A 142 7.91 -0.70 -11.03
CA SER A 142 8.29 -2.07 -11.38
C SER A 142 9.45 -2.56 -10.55
#